data_AF-A0A6N8AY52-F1
#
_entry.id   AF-A0A6N8AY52-F1
#
_cell.length_a   1.000
_cell.length_b   1.000
_cell.length_c   1.000
_cell.angle_alpha   90.00
_cell.angle_beta   90.00
_cell.angle_gamma   90.00
#
_symmetry.space_group_name_H-M   'P 1'
#
loop_
_entity.id
_entity.type
_entity.pdbx_description
1 polymer ?
#
loop_
_entity_poly.entity_id
_entity_poly.type
_entity_poly.pdbx_seq_one_letter_code
_entity_poly.pdbx_strand_id
1 'polypeptide(L)'
;MDNLWGVALGGLIATVVPVATLFRDHVRWRAEKNIENLRLKHSRLERMYSELLEQLSEAFKNNSFPSKMTSKISVYASKEVRDLYFGYVMDKERDKSKLKNLYLDICLEADRHLARIESQIDKALS
;
A
#
# COMPACT_ATOMS: atom_id res chain seq x y z
N MET A 1 -46.39 27.93 30.58
CA MET A 1 -44.94 27.78 30.79
C MET A 1 -44.36 26.64 29.94
N ASP A 2 -45.17 25.67 29.49
CA ASP A 2 -44.72 24.48 28.77
C ASP A 2 -44.23 24.73 27.33
N ASN A 3 -44.79 25.73 26.63
CA ASN A 3 -44.38 26.07 25.26
C ASN A 3 -42.97 26.65 25.15
N LEU A 4 -42.48 27.35 26.17
CA LEU A 4 -41.13 27.96 26.17
C LEU A 4 -40.02 26.91 26.32
N TRP A 5 -40.27 25.88 27.12
CA TRP A 5 -39.37 24.73 27.25
C TRP A 5 -39.31 23.88 25.98
N GLY A 6 -40.45 23.68 25.30
CA GLY A 6 -40.49 22.97 24.01
C GLY A 6 -39.69 23.66 22.90
N VAL A 7 -39.77 25.00 22.81
CA VAL A 7 -39.01 25.78 21.82
C VAL A 7 -37.53 25.85 22.17
N ALA A 8 -37.19 26.00 23.45
CA ALA A 8 -35.81 25.98 23.92
C ALA A 8 -35.15 24.62 23.65
N LEU A 9 -35.83 23.51 23.95
CA LEU A 9 -35.37 22.15 23.66
C LEU A 9 -35.28 21.89 22.15
N GLY A 10 -36.26 22.34 21.37
CA GLY A 10 -36.25 22.22 19.92
C GLY A 10 -35.07 22.96 19.27
N GLY A 11 -34.76 24.18 19.72
CA GLY A 11 -33.62 24.96 19.24
C GLY A 11 -32.26 24.36 19.65
N LEU A 12 -32.17 23.78 20.85
CA LEU A 12 -30.97 23.10 21.34
C LEU A 12 -30.70 21.80 20.56
N ILE A 13 -31.75 21.00 20.31
CA ILE A 13 -31.64 19.78 19.50
C ILE A 13 -31.27 20.13 18.04
N ALA A 14 -31.89 21.17 17.48
CA ALA A 14 -31.64 21.61 16.10
C ALA A 14 -30.20 22.12 15.86
N THR A 15 -29.46 22.47 16.91
CA THR A 15 -28.06 22.90 16.80
C THR A 15 -27.09 21.77 17.14
N VAL A 16 -27.38 20.97 18.17
CA VAL A 16 -26.51 19.86 18.58
C VAL A 16 -26.51 18.72 17.57
N VAL A 17 -27.67 18.38 16.99
CA VAL A 17 -27.78 17.24 16.06
C VAL A 17 -26.98 17.48 14.78
N PRO A 18 -27.09 18.60 14.04
CA PRO A 18 -26.30 18.82 12.84
C PRO A 18 -24.80 18.85 13.10
N VAL A 19 -24.37 19.44 14.22
CA VAL A 19 -22.97 19.48 14.61
C VAL A 19 -22.45 18.08 14.88
N ALA A 20 -23.17 17.27 15.66
CA ALA A 20 -22.81 15.88 15.93
C ALA A 20 -22.75 15.04 14.64
N THR A 21 -23.69 15.24 13.72
CA THR A 21 -23.70 14.56 12.41
C THR A 21 -22.48 14.96 11.57
N LEU A 22 -22.17 16.26 11.48
CA LEU A 22 -20.98 16.75 10.74
C LEU A 22 -19.67 16.16 11.29
N PHE A 23 -19.53 16.08 12.62
CA PHE A 23 -18.35 15.45 13.23
C PHE A 23 -18.25 13.97 12.87
N ARG A 24 -19.37 13.23 12.97
CA ARG A 24 -19.40 11.80 12.62
C ARG A 24 -19.08 11.57 11.15
N ASP A 25 -19.65 12.38 10.27
CA ASP A 25 -19.42 12.31 8.83
C ASP A 25 -17.96 12.63 8.48
N HIS A 26 -17.34 13.60 9.14
CA HIS A 26 -15.94 13.94 8.89
C HIS A 26 -14.98 12.81 9.33
N VAL A 27 -15.25 12.17 10.47
CA VAL A 27 -14.45 11.02 10.93
C VAL A 27 -14.61 9.85 9.96
N ARG A 28 -15.85 9.54 9.57
CA ARG A 28 -16.16 8.49 8.59
C ARG A 28 -15.47 8.76 7.25
N TRP A 29 -15.57 9.98 6.74
CA TRP A 29 -14.94 10.38 5.49
C TRP A 29 -13.41 10.22 5.53
N ARG A 30 -12.77 10.60 6.64
CA ARG A 30 -11.32 10.42 6.80
C ARG A 30 -10.92 8.94 6.81
N ALA A 31 -11.70 8.09 7.47
CA ALA A 31 -11.49 6.65 7.47
C ALA A 31 -11.64 6.06 6.06
N GLU A 32 -12.73 6.40 5.36
CA GLU A 32 -12.99 5.98 3.98
C GLU A 32 -11.86 6.42 3.03
N LYS A 33 -11.39 7.66 3.14
CA LYS A 33 -10.26 8.16 2.34
C LYS A 33 -8.94 7.46 2.63
N ASN A 34 -8.69 7.11 3.89
CA ASN A 34 -7.51 6.33 4.26
C ASN A 34 -7.55 4.92 3.65
N ILE A 35 -8.69 4.26 3.71
CA ILE A 35 -8.90 2.94 3.09
C ILE A 35 -8.73 3.03 1.57
N GLU A 36 -9.33 4.04 0.93
CA GLU A 36 -9.19 4.28 -0.52
C GLU A 36 -7.72 4.49 -0.90
N ASN A 37 -6.98 5.30 -0.14
CA ASN A 37 -5.56 5.52 -0.37
C ASN A 37 -4.73 4.23 -0.21
N LEU A 38 -5.05 3.39 0.78
CA LEU A 38 -4.36 2.11 0.97
C LEU A 38 -4.66 1.13 -0.18
N ARG A 39 -5.91 1.06 -0.65
CA ARG A 39 -6.28 0.26 -1.82
C ARG A 39 -5.56 0.73 -3.09
N LEU A 40 -5.50 2.03 -3.32
CA LEU A 40 -4.75 2.60 -4.45
C LEU A 40 -3.25 2.28 -4.36
N LYS A 41 -2.66 2.31 -3.15
CA LYS A 41 -1.27 1.89 -2.93
C LYS A 41 -1.08 0.41 -3.25
N HIS A 42 -1.98 -0.46 -2.78
CA HIS A 42 -1.95 -1.88 -3.06
C HIS A 42 -1.95 -2.15 -4.56
N SER A 43 -2.95 -1.66 -5.30
CA SER A 43 -3.06 -1.88 -6.75
C SER A 43 -1.86 -1.32 -7.53
N ARG A 44 -1.30 -0.18 -7.09
CA ARG A 44 -0.09 0.37 -7.72
C ARG A 44 1.14 -0.51 -7.49
N LEU A 45 1.32 -1.02 -6.27
CA LEU A 45 2.43 -1.90 -5.93
C LEU A 45 2.30 -3.26 -6.62
N GLU A 46 1.10 -3.83 -6.66
CA GLU A 46 0.79 -5.08 -7.36
C GLU A 46 1.16 -4.96 -8.84
N ARG A 47 0.65 -3.93 -9.52
CA ARG A 47 1.00 -3.66 -10.92
C ARG A 47 2.51 -3.48 -11.11
N MET A 48 3.15 -2.75 -10.21
CA MET A 48 4.60 -2.54 -10.28
C MET A 48 5.37 -3.86 -10.11
N TYR A 49 5.02 -4.71 -9.14
CA TYR A 49 5.67 -5.99 -8.92
C TYR A 49 5.46 -6.92 -10.11
N SER A 50 4.26 -7.00 -10.68
CA SER A 50 4.01 -7.78 -11.89
C SER A 50 4.89 -7.32 -13.06
N GLU A 51 4.93 -6.01 -13.34
CA GLU A 51 5.81 -5.44 -14.38
C GLU A 51 7.30 -5.70 -14.09
N LEU A 52 7.71 -5.66 -12.81
CA LEU A 52 9.08 -5.93 -12.40
C LEU A 52 9.44 -7.39 -12.58
N LEU A 53 8.58 -8.33 -12.18
CA LEU A 53 8.85 -9.77 -12.26
C LEU A 53 8.94 -10.25 -13.71
N GLU A 54 8.11 -9.72 -14.60
CA GLU A 54 8.22 -9.95 -16.05
C GLU A 54 9.58 -9.48 -16.59
N GLN A 55 9.97 -8.25 -16.26
CA GLN A 55 11.26 -7.68 -16.67
C GLN A 55 12.44 -8.39 -16.00
N LEU A 56 12.28 -8.88 -14.78
CA LEU A 56 13.32 -9.56 -14.01
C LEU A 56 13.67 -10.90 -14.67
N SER A 57 12.66 -11.64 -15.14
CA SER A 57 12.85 -12.88 -15.90
C SER A 57 13.67 -12.66 -17.18
N GLU A 58 13.39 -11.58 -17.92
CA GLU A 58 14.16 -11.20 -19.11
C GLU A 58 15.56 -10.67 -18.78
N ALA A 59 15.67 -9.82 -17.75
CA ALA A 59 16.93 -9.26 -17.27
C ALA A 59 17.90 -10.35 -16.82
N PHE A 60 17.37 -11.40 -16.20
CA PHE A 60 18.12 -12.58 -15.79
C PHE A 60 18.64 -13.42 -16.97
N LYS A 61 17.84 -13.58 -18.03
CA LYS A 61 18.28 -14.27 -19.25
C LYS A 61 19.40 -13.51 -19.97
N ASN A 62 19.26 -12.18 -20.03
CA ASN A 62 20.16 -11.31 -20.78
C ASN A 62 21.32 -10.72 -19.93
N ASN A 63 21.37 -11.03 -18.63
CA ASN A 63 22.27 -10.44 -17.62
C ASN A 63 22.34 -8.90 -17.70
N SER A 64 21.24 -8.27 -18.13
CA SER A 64 21.13 -6.83 -18.35
C SER A 64 19.99 -6.31 -17.53
N PHE A 65 20.30 -5.44 -16.57
CA PHE A 65 19.35 -4.88 -15.62
C PHE A 65 18.98 -3.46 -16.07
N PRO A 66 17.77 -3.24 -16.62
CA PRO A 66 17.39 -1.93 -17.11
C PRO A 66 17.41 -0.88 -16.00
N SER A 67 17.92 0.32 -16.29
CA SER A 67 17.97 1.43 -15.32
C SER A 67 16.58 1.78 -14.78
N LYS A 68 15.55 1.66 -15.61
CA LYS A 68 14.13 1.83 -15.22
C LYS A 68 13.69 0.84 -14.15
N MET A 69 14.14 -0.42 -14.24
CA MET A 69 13.84 -1.47 -13.27
C MET A 69 14.53 -1.18 -11.93
N THR A 70 15.84 -0.90 -11.97
CA THR A 70 16.64 -0.52 -10.80
C THR A 70 16.07 0.71 -10.09
N SER A 71 15.65 1.73 -10.84
CA SER A 71 15.03 2.93 -10.28
C SER A 71 13.71 2.63 -9.57
N LYS A 72 12.81 1.85 -10.20
CA LYS A 72 11.54 1.44 -9.58
C LYS A 72 11.76 0.67 -8.28
N ILE A 73 12.69 -0.29 -8.28
CA ILE A 73 13.02 -1.10 -7.10
C ILE A 73 13.58 -0.22 -5.98
N SER A 74 14.49 0.71 -6.31
CA SER A 74 15.10 1.62 -5.33
C SER A 74 14.07 2.51 -4.63
N VAL A 75 13.08 3.01 -5.36
CA VAL A 75 12.12 3.99 -4.84
C VAL A 75 10.92 3.34 -4.15
N TYR A 76 10.34 2.31 -4.76
CA TYR A 76 9.01 1.82 -4.38
C TYR A 76 9.00 0.42 -3.76
N ALA A 77 10.05 -0.38 -3.96
CA ALA A 77 10.06 -1.72 -3.41
C ALA A 77 10.25 -1.71 -1.88
N SER A 78 9.79 -2.80 -1.24
CA SER A 78 10.11 -3.05 0.16
C SER A 78 11.62 -3.10 0.37
N LYS A 79 12.04 -2.90 1.62
CA LYS A 79 13.46 -2.97 1.97
C LYS A 79 14.02 -4.36 1.64
N GLU A 80 13.23 -5.39 1.92
CA GLU A 80 13.58 -6.79 1.72
C GLU A 80 13.80 -7.11 0.23
N VAL A 81 12.90 -6.69 -0.66
CA VAL A 81 13.07 -6.86 -2.13
C VAL A 81 14.29 -6.09 -2.64
N ARG A 82 14.53 -4.89 -2.10
CA ARG A 82 15.66 -4.03 -2.47
C ARG A 82 16.99 -4.66 -2.08
N ASP A 83 17.08 -5.18 -0.86
CA ASP A 83 18.29 -5.82 -0.33
C ASP A 83 18.62 -7.08 -1.15
N LEU A 84 17.62 -7.90 -1.49
CA LEU A 84 17.78 -9.06 -2.38
C LEU A 84 18.28 -8.64 -3.77
N TYR A 85 17.64 -7.64 -4.38
CA TYR A 85 17.97 -7.18 -5.72
C TYR A 85 19.39 -6.60 -5.81
N PHE A 86 19.72 -5.63 -4.94
CA PHE A 86 21.04 -5.01 -4.96
C PHE A 86 22.13 -5.97 -4.49
N GLY A 87 21.82 -6.88 -3.56
CA GLY A 87 22.73 -7.95 -3.16
C GLY A 87 23.18 -8.79 -4.36
N TYR A 88 22.26 -9.17 -5.24
CA TYR A 88 22.60 -9.91 -6.45
C TYR A 88 23.28 -9.07 -7.53
N VAL A 89 22.79 -7.86 -7.80
CA VAL A 89 23.34 -7.00 -8.85
C VAL A 89 24.79 -6.60 -8.57
N MET A 90 25.12 -6.42 -7.28
CA MET A 90 26.46 -6.05 -6.80
C MET A 90 27.38 -7.26 -6.56
N ASP A 91 26.83 -8.49 -6.56
CA ASP A 91 27.64 -9.71 -6.48
C ASP A 91 28.49 -9.85 -7.75
N LYS A 92 29.79 -10.10 -7.56
CA LYS A 92 30.77 -10.25 -8.66
C LYS A 92 30.68 -11.60 -9.34
N GLU A 93 30.14 -12.62 -8.68
CA GLU A 93 30.14 -14.00 -9.21
C GLU A 93 28.84 -14.40 -9.91
N ARG A 94 27.77 -13.58 -9.81
CA ARG A 94 26.46 -13.70 -10.52
C ARG A 94 26.11 -15.14 -10.94
N ASP A 95 26.10 -16.05 -9.98
CA ASP A 95 25.90 -17.47 -10.23
C ASP A 95 24.47 -17.71 -10.72
N LYS A 96 24.35 -18.29 -11.92
CA LYS A 96 23.06 -18.64 -12.55
C LYS A 96 22.25 -19.63 -11.72
N SER A 97 22.91 -20.42 -10.88
CA SER A 97 22.27 -21.38 -9.97
C SER A 97 21.50 -20.67 -8.85
N LYS A 98 22.00 -19.51 -8.39
CA LYS A 98 21.39 -18.70 -7.32
C LYS A 98 20.23 -17.83 -7.83
N LEU A 99 20.17 -17.62 -9.14
CA LEU A 99 19.22 -16.71 -9.78
C LEU A 99 17.76 -17.20 -9.71
N LYS A 100 17.54 -18.52 -9.77
CA LYS A 100 16.20 -19.10 -9.58
C LYS A 100 15.70 -18.90 -8.14
N ASN A 101 16.58 -19.07 -7.16
CA ASN A 101 16.24 -18.86 -5.76
C ASN A 101 15.96 -17.38 -5.49
N LEU A 102 16.82 -16.49 -6.01
CA LEU A 102 16.61 -15.05 -5.91
C LEU A 102 15.27 -14.60 -6.52
N TYR A 103 14.89 -15.13 -7.68
CA TYR A 103 13.59 -14.83 -8.29
C TYR A 103 12.45 -15.19 -7.34
N LEU A 104 12.48 -16.40 -6.76
CA LEU A 104 11.48 -16.87 -5.81
C LEU A 104 11.47 -16.02 -4.53
N ASP A 105 12.64 -15.66 -4.01
CA ASP A 105 12.77 -14.83 -2.82
C ASP A 105 12.19 -13.41 -3.06
N ILE A 106 12.43 -12.84 -4.25
CA ILE A 106 11.84 -11.55 -4.64
C ILE A 106 10.32 -11.65 -4.77
N CYS A 107 9.78 -12.72 -5.38
CA CYS A 107 8.33 -12.94 -5.43
C CYS A 107 7.74 -13.02 -4.02
N LEU A 108 8.36 -13.80 -3.14
CA LEU A 108 7.86 -14.03 -1.79
C LEU A 108 7.89 -12.75 -0.94
N GLU A 109 8.94 -11.94 -1.05
CA GLU A 109 9.01 -10.65 -0.35
C GLU A 109 8.09 -9.59 -0.97
N ALA A 110 7.82 -9.65 -2.27
CA ALA A 110 6.82 -8.81 -2.92
C ALA A 110 5.40 -9.14 -2.41
N ASP A 111 5.04 -10.42 -2.37
CA ASP A 111 3.75 -10.88 -1.84
C ASP A 111 3.58 -10.53 -0.36
N ARG A 112 4.64 -10.70 0.44
CA ARG A 112 4.63 -10.26 1.86
C ARG A 112 4.40 -8.77 1.99
N HIS A 113 4.97 -7.96 1.12
CA HIS A 113 4.75 -6.52 1.14
C HIS A 113 3.30 -6.16 0.78
N LEU A 114 2.71 -6.82 -0.22
CA LEU A 114 1.29 -6.65 -0.54
C LEU A 114 0.39 -7.08 0.63
N ALA A 115 0.64 -8.25 1.21
CA ALA A 115 -0.10 -8.75 2.37
C ALA A 115 -0.02 -7.82 3.60
N ARG A 116 1.12 -7.13 3.82
CA ARG A 116 1.24 -6.10 4.86
C ARG A 116 0.28 -4.92 4.62
N ILE A 117 0.06 -4.55 3.36
CA ILE A 117 -0.86 -3.46 3.01
C ILE A 117 -2.31 -3.92 3.13
N GLU A 118 -2.62 -5.14 2.71
CA GLU A 118 -3.95 -5.75 2.93
C GLU A 118 -4.28 -5.81 4.42
N SER A 119 -3.35 -6.25 5.27
CA SER A 119 -3.56 -6.24 6.72
C SER A 119 -3.80 -4.83 7.29
N GLN A 120 -3.20 -3.79 6.71
CA GLN A 120 -3.50 -2.40 7.10
C GLN A 120 -4.90 -1.95 6.65
N ILE A 121 -5.37 -2.44 5.50
CA ILE A 121 -6.73 -2.20 5.03
C ILE A 121 -7.73 -2.88 5.96
N ASP A 122 -7.51 -4.15 6.31
CA ASP A 122 -8.39 -4.91 7.20
C ASP A 122 -8.47 -4.27 8.59
N LYS A 123 -7.33 -3.81 9.13
CA LYS A 123 -7.29 -3.07 10.40
C LYS A 123 -7.97 -1.70 10.33
N ALA A 124 -8.01 -1.07 9.16
CA ALA A 124 -8.71 0.20 8.98
C ALA A 124 -10.22 0.02 8.78
N LEU A 125 -10.66 -1.20 8.43
CA LEU A 125 -12.06 -1.59 8.27
C LEU A 125 -12.68 -2.18 9.56
N SER A 126 -11.84 -2.70 10.47
CA SER A 126 -12.22 -3.28 11.77
C SER A 126 -12.38 -2.21 12.85
#